data_AF-A0A1L7CNR1-F1
#
_entry.id   AF-A0A1L7CNR1-F1
#
_cell.length_a   1.000
_cell.length_b   1.000
_cell.length_c   1.000
_cell.angle_alpha   90.00
_cell.angle_beta   90.00
_cell.angle_gamma   90.00
#
_symmetry.space_group_name_H-M   'P 1'
#
loop_
_entity.id
_entity.type
_entity.pdbx_description
1 polymer ?
#
loop_
_entity_poly.entity_id
_entity_poly.type
_entity_poly.pdbx_seq_one_letter_code
_entity_poly.pdbx_strand_id
1 'polypeptide(L)'
;MNVDGIEIDLSEPCLVIAGRNGTGKSRLLRSLSRYLDEKAVLINLHSLCEKALDVLRSRDDLKDMKNEYERFGPDSERRSDIERIVGREYTDIDWFALELESTEPELEKRFRWIRDDEQSLVPYFEASYRGIDYSAQDMGLGEFSVHFLFWIIEQYRDATELTFLIDEPDAYLPPTASTALLARLQSICLKRSWSLVVSTHSPDVIESASNASSLAVLSVDADGGLSAIHVSQDSTVAETLLTPPPVRYEIFVEDESAYYLAHALVGKLGRRAAQEISIVWSRGQGYMVRLQSHLPLPPKPAVGHIYLFDGDQRSKVAASKPTQWPVLFLPSESDPDSLLKSGADSHALSIRLGNSAEEIAREIQAREGIDPHDWVNELAERFGRPRFLTAITEIWVEQNQELAEEFLEAFTKALKL
;
A
#
# COMPACT_ATOMS: atom_id res chain seq x y z
N MET A 1 -6.19 -19.81 -11.39
CA MET A 1 -7.13 -20.06 -12.52
C MET A 1 -6.78 -19.15 -13.67
N ASN A 2 -7.01 -19.56 -14.94
CA ASN A 2 -6.74 -18.71 -16.10
C ASN A 2 -8.06 -18.14 -16.65
N VAL A 3 -8.21 -16.82 -16.63
CA VAL A 3 -9.39 -16.10 -17.13
C VAL A 3 -8.93 -15.04 -18.13
N ASP A 4 -9.44 -15.11 -19.37
CA ASP A 4 -9.02 -14.24 -20.47
C ASP A 4 -7.50 -14.20 -20.74
N GLY A 5 -6.78 -15.31 -20.47
CA GLY A 5 -5.32 -15.39 -20.62
C GLY A 5 -4.54 -14.92 -19.40
N ILE A 6 -5.22 -14.50 -18.33
CA ILE A 6 -4.62 -13.98 -17.09
C ILE A 6 -4.70 -15.04 -15.99
N GLU A 7 -3.57 -15.36 -15.37
CA GLU A 7 -3.55 -16.18 -14.16
C GLU A 7 -3.96 -15.35 -12.95
N ILE A 8 -5.04 -15.79 -12.29
CA ILE A 8 -5.59 -15.19 -11.08
C ILE A 8 -5.63 -16.26 -10.01
N ASP A 9 -5.05 -15.98 -8.85
CA ASP A 9 -5.19 -16.82 -7.68
C ASP A 9 -6.37 -16.35 -6.84
N LEU A 10 -7.38 -17.22 -6.67
CA LEU A 10 -8.52 -16.99 -5.78
C LEU A 10 -8.44 -17.88 -4.52
N SER A 11 -7.29 -18.52 -4.27
CA SER A 11 -7.06 -19.24 -3.02
C SER A 11 -6.96 -18.28 -1.83
N GLU A 12 -6.59 -17.02 -2.09
CA GLU A 12 -6.64 -15.96 -1.10
C GLU A 12 -8.09 -15.49 -0.86
N PRO A 13 -8.48 -15.25 0.40
CA PRO A 13 -9.83 -14.84 0.76
C PRO A 13 -10.17 -13.42 0.26
N CYS A 14 -9.16 -12.61 -0.07
CA CYS A 14 -9.33 -11.28 -0.62
C CYS A 14 -8.28 -11.03 -1.70
N LEU A 15 -8.70 -10.60 -2.88
CA LEU A 15 -7.83 -10.16 -3.96
C LEU A 15 -8.24 -8.74 -4.37
N VAL A 16 -7.27 -7.83 -4.39
CA VAL A 16 -7.44 -6.47 -4.86
C VAL A 16 -6.84 -6.34 -6.25
N ILE A 17 -7.62 -5.84 -7.19
CA ILE A 17 -7.24 -5.63 -8.58
C ILE A 17 -7.06 -4.13 -8.82
N ALA A 18 -5.84 -3.72 -9.12
CA ALA A 18 -5.51 -2.34 -9.45
C ALA A 18 -4.96 -2.24 -10.87
N GLY A 19 -4.87 -1.02 -11.40
CA GLY A 19 -4.32 -0.78 -12.73
C GLY A 19 -4.74 0.58 -13.27
N ARG A 20 -3.97 1.10 -14.24
CA ARG A 20 -4.26 2.39 -14.88
C ARG A 20 -5.66 2.42 -15.53
N ASN A 21 -6.14 3.61 -15.84
CA ASN A 21 -7.42 3.75 -16.53
C ASN A 21 -7.37 3.00 -17.87
N GLY A 22 -8.43 2.23 -18.16
CA GLY A 22 -8.53 1.45 -19.39
C GLY A 22 -7.82 0.09 -19.37
N THR A 23 -7.18 -0.34 -18.28
CA THR A 23 -6.54 -1.68 -18.19
C THR A 23 -7.52 -2.84 -18.05
N GLY A 24 -8.84 -2.59 -18.09
CA GLY A 24 -9.84 -3.66 -18.14
C GLY A 24 -10.26 -4.26 -16.79
N LYS A 25 -10.04 -3.61 -15.64
CA LYS A 25 -10.50 -4.07 -14.31
C LYS A 25 -11.95 -4.56 -14.30
N SER A 26 -12.90 -3.70 -14.69
CA SER A 26 -14.33 -4.07 -14.76
C SER A 26 -14.64 -5.11 -15.85
N ARG A 27 -13.80 -5.26 -16.87
CA ARG A 27 -13.92 -6.37 -17.84
C ARG A 27 -13.51 -7.68 -17.18
N LEU A 28 -12.41 -7.68 -16.44
CA LEU A 28 -11.94 -8.88 -15.74
C LEU A 28 -12.93 -9.35 -14.68
N LEU A 29 -13.49 -8.44 -13.87
CA LEU A 29 -14.55 -8.80 -12.91
C LEU A 29 -15.76 -9.44 -13.60
N ARG A 30 -16.16 -8.95 -14.79
CA ARG A 30 -17.23 -9.56 -15.59
C ARG A 30 -16.85 -10.94 -16.11
N SER A 31 -15.62 -11.14 -16.55
CA SER A 31 -15.14 -12.45 -17.00
C SER A 31 -15.06 -13.45 -15.85
N LEU A 32 -14.60 -13.03 -14.66
CA LEU A 32 -14.63 -13.82 -13.44
C LEU A 32 -16.05 -14.20 -13.04
N SER A 33 -16.99 -13.25 -13.09
CA SER A 33 -18.41 -13.52 -12.81
C SER A 33 -18.98 -14.59 -13.72
N ARG A 34 -18.68 -14.54 -15.03
CA ARG A 34 -19.13 -15.58 -15.98
C ARG A 34 -18.47 -16.95 -15.74
N TYR A 35 -17.22 -16.94 -15.28
CA TYR A 35 -16.48 -18.18 -15.02
C TYR A 35 -16.96 -18.88 -13.75
N LEU A 36 -17.26 -18.10 -12.70
CA LEU A 36 -17.72 -18.59 -11.40
C LEU A 36 -19.24 -18.83 -11.36
N ASP A 37 -19.98 -18.23 -12.31
CA ASP A 37 -21.43 -18.40 -12.50
C ASP A 37 -22.22 -18.17 -11.20
N GLU A 38 -23.04 -19.12 -10.76
CA GLU A 38 -23.86 -19.02 -9.55
C GLU A 38 -23.05 -18.83 -8.26
N LYS A 39 -21.73 -19.11 -8.26
CA LYS A 39 -20.84 -18.92 -7.11
C LYS A 39 -20.32 -17.50 -6.95
N ALA A 40 -20.68 -16.57 -7.85
CA ALA A 40 -20.20 -15.20 -7.79
C ALA A 40 -21.31 -14.15 -7.90
N VAL A 41 -21.12 -13.06 -7.18
CA VAL A 41 -22.00 -11.89 -7.21
C VAL A 41 -21.19 -10.69 -7.68
N LEU A 42 -21.49 -10.21 -8.88
CA LEU A 42 -20.90 -9.00 -9.43
C LEU A 42 -21.67 -7.77 -8.97
N ILE A 43 -21.02 -6.93 -8.15
CA ILE A 43 -21.57 -5.68 -7.62
C ILE A 43 -20.88 -4.52 -8.35
N ASN A 44 -21.59 -3.90 -9.29
CA ASN A 44 -21.23 -2.57 -9.78
C ASN A 44 -21.95 -1.52 -8.92
N LEU A 45 -21.31 -1.14 -7.81
CA LEU A 45 -21.96 -0.37 -6.75
C LEU A 45 -22.46 0.99 -7.25
N HIS A 46 -21.68 1.66 -8.10
CA HIS A 46 -22.08 2.93 -8.72
C HIS A 46 -23.40 2.80 -9.49
N SER A 47 -23.48 1.87 -10.45
CA SER A 47 -24.67 1.69 -11.29
C SER A 47 -25.89 1.27 -10.47
N LEU A 48 -25.68 0.46 -9.43
CA LEU A 48 -26.75 0.08 -8.51
C LEU A 48 -27.24 1.29 -7.71
N CYS A 49 -26.34 2.12 -7.18
CA CYS A 49 -26.72 3.29 -6.39
C CYS A 49 -27.53 4.30 -7.20
N GLU A 50 -27.11 4.61 -8.43
CA GLU A 50 -27.86 5.51 -9.32
C GLU A 50 -29.28 5.01 -9.55
N LYS A 51 -29.42 3.74 -9.94
CA LYS A 51 -30.72 3.14 -10.21
C LYS A 51 -31.62 3.06 -8.98
N ALA A 52 -31.06 2.72 -7.83
CA ALA A 52 -31.82 2.67 -6.59
C ALA A 52 -32.34 4.06 -6.22
N LEU A 53 -31.50 5.09 -6.30
CA LEU A 53 -31.91 6.46 -6.01
C LEU A 53 -32.92 7.00 -7.02
N ASP A 54 -32.81 6.65 -8.31
CA ASP A 54 -33.81 7.03 -9.31
C ASP A 54 -35.18 6.41 -9.01
N VAL A 55 -35.23 5.12 -8.65
CA VAL A 55 -36.45 4.46 -8.19
C VAL A 55 -37.00 5.14 -6.95
N LEU A 56 -36.18 5.35 -5.92
CA LEU A 56 -36.64 6.00 -4.67
C LEU A 56 -37.13 7.43 -4.89
N ARG A 57 -36.50 8.22 -5.78
CA ARG A 57 -36.88 9.61 -6.05
C ARG A 57 -38.14 9.74 -6.91
N SER A 58 -38.50 8.70 -7.64
CA SER A 58 -39.73 8.65 -8.44
C SER A 58 -40.95 8.16 -7.66
N ARG A 59 -40.77 7.69 -6.43
CA ARG A 59 -41.83 7.22 -5.55
C ARG A 59 -42.30 8.31 -4.60
N ASP A 60 -43.62 8.53 -4.59
CA ASP A 60 -44.29 9.47 -3.69
C ASP A 60 -44.90 8.78 -2.44
N ASP A 61 -44.96 7.44 -2.45
CA ASP A 61 -45.65 6.58 -1.48
C ASP A 61 -44.73 6.01 -0.38
N LEU A 62 -43.43 6.35 -0.40
CA LEU A 62 -42.43 5.80 0.52
C LEU A 62 -42.81 5.94 2.00
N LYS A 63 -43.44 7.06 2.37
CA LYS A 63 -43.86 7.33 3.76
C LYS A 63 -45.00 6.43 4.21
N ASP A 64 -45.89 6.06 3.30
CA ASP A 64 -47.04 5.22 3.59
C ASP A 64 -46.61 3.74 3.63
N MET A 65 -45.79 3.32 2.66
CA MET A 65 -45.21 1.97 2.57
C MET A 65 -44.39 1.60 3.81
N LYS A 66 -43.66 2.55 4.42
CA LYS A 66 -42.86 2.29 5.63
C LYS A 66 -43.65 1.59 6.74
N ASN A 67 -44.92 1.95 6.92
CA ASN A 67 -45.74 1.36 7.97
C ASN A 67 -46.16 -0.08 7.67
N GLU A 68 -45.99 -0.52 6.42
CA GLU A 68 -46.38 -1.84 5.93
C GLU A 68 -45.21 -2.83 5.87
N TYR A 69 -43.96 -2.36 5.74
CA TYR A 69 -42.78 -3.23 5.65
C TYR A 69 -42.06 -3.39 7.00
N GLU A 70 -41.63 -4.62 7.28
CA GLU A 70 -40.81 -4.92 8.45
C GLU A 70 -39.39 -4.35 8.33
N ARG A 71 -38.84 -3.93 9.48
CA ARG A 71 -37.44 -3.49 9.58
C ARG A 71 -36.51 -4.66 9.22
N PHE A 72 -35.72 -4.47 8.16
CA PHE A 72 -34.73 -5.43 7.70
C PHE A 72 -33.43 -5.39 8.53
N GLY A 73 -33.02 -4.21 9.00
CA GLY A 73 -31.73 -4.02 9.69
C GLY A 73 -31.45 -2.54 9.99
N PRO A 74 -30.18 -2.13 10.14
CA PRO A 74 -29.04 -3.00 10.43
C PRO A 74 -29.13 -3.54 11.88
N ASP A 75 -28.46 -4.66 12.16
CA ASP A 75 -28.22 -5.11 13.53
C ASP A 75 -27.08 -4.29 14.19
N SER A 76 -26.74 -4.58 15.45
CA SER A 76 -25.72 -3.82 16.17
C SER A 76 -24.32 -3.93 15.56
N GLU A 77 -23.97 -5.06 14.95
CA GLU A 77 -22.67 -5.23 14.29
C GLU A 77 -22.61 -4.40 13.02
N ARG A 78 -23.63 -4.52 12.14
CA ARG A 78 -23.69 -3.76 10.88
C ARG A 78 -23.81 -2.26 11.12
N ARG A 79 -24.54 -1.84 12.15
CA ARG A 79 -24.59 -0.43 12.58
C ARG A 79 -23.18 0.10 12.88
N SER A 80 -22.41 -0.62 13.69
CA SER A 80 -21.05 -0.23 14.04
C SER A 80 -20.12 -0.15 12.82
N ASP A 81 -20.30 -1.05 11.83
CA ASP A 81 -19.53 -1.02 10.59
C ASP A 81 -19.80 0.24 9.78
N ILE A 82 -21.08 0.56 9.59
CA ILE A 82 -21.51 1.75 8.86
C ILE A 82 -21.02 3.02 9.55
N GLU A 83 -21.24 3.14 10.86
CA GLU A 83 -20.84 4.32 11.65
C GLU A 83 -19.34 4.61 11.50
N ARG A 84 -18.52 3.55 11.52
CA ARG A 84 -17.06 3.65 11.36
C ARG A 84 -16.64 4.09 9.95
N ILE A 85 -17.32 3.60 8.92
CA ILE A 85 -16.96 3.87 7.51
C ILE A 85 -17.51 5.22 7.07
N VAL A 86 -18.77 5.52 7.38
CA VAL A 86 -19.39 6.82 7.07
C VAL A 86 -18.83 7.94 7.96
N GLY A 87 -18.33 7.61 9.15
CA GLY A 87 -17.79 8.58 10.11
C GLY A 87 -18.89 9.39 10.80
N ARG A 88 -20.02 8.74 11.11
CA ARG A 88 -21.17 9.34 11.81
C ARG A 88 -21.60 8.43 12.93
N GLU A 89 -21.97 9.03 14.07
CA GLU A 89 -22.63 8.34 15.18
C GLU A 89 -24.13 8.60 15.08
N TYR A 90 -24.84 7.68 14.45
CA TYR A 90 -26.29 7.82 14.28
C TYR A 90 -26.97 7.67 15.63
N THR A 91 -28.05 8.40 15.85
CA THR A 91 -28.95 8.15 16.97
C THR A 91 -29.82 6.93 16.67
N ASP A 92 -30.36 6.88 15.44
CA ASP A 92 -31.12 5.75 14.93
C ASP A 92 -30.84 5.51 13.45
N ILE A 93 -30.94 4.25 13.04
CA ILE A 93 -30.81 3.80 11.64
C ILE A 93 -31.75 2.62 11.44
N ASP A 94 -32.58 2.73 10.41
CA ASP A 94 -33.48 1.68 9.97
C ASP A 94 -33.27 1.37 8.49
N TRP A 95 -33.24 0.08 8.18
CA TRP A 95 -33.22 -0.45 6.82
C TRP A 95 -34.53 -1.13 6.51
N PHE A 96 -35.02 -0.88 5.31
CA PHE A 96 -36.21 -1.49 4.75
C PHE A 96 -35.87 -2.12 3.39
N ALA A 97 -36.62 -3.15 3.03
CA ALA A 97 -36.57 -3.77 1.71
C ALA A 97 -37.92 -3.52 1.05
N LEU A 98 -37.95 -2.68 0.02
CA LEU A 98 -39.18 -2.32 -0.68
C LEU A 98 -39.31 -3.15 -1.95
N GLU A 99 -40.50 -3.68 -2.21
CA GLU A 99 -40.78 -4.36 -3.48
C GLU A 99 -40.64 -3.38 -4.65
N LEU A 100 -39.92 -3.81 -5.68
CA LEU A 100 -39.72 -3.09 -6.92
C LEU A 100 -40.77 -3.51 -7.94
N GLU A 101 -41.79 -2.68 -8.09
CA GLU A 101 -42.70 -2.75 -9.23
C GLU A 101 -42.12 -1.93 -10.39
N SER A 102 -41.64 -2.60 -11.44
CA SER A 102 -41.08 -1.94 -12.62
C SER A 102 -41.56 -2.59 -13.90
N THR A 103 -41.92 -1.79 -14.89
CA THR A 103 -42.21 -2.29 -16.25
C THR A 103 -40.95 -2.68 -17.03
N GLU A 104 -39.76 -2.46 -16.47
CA GLU A 104 -38.46 -2.77 -17.08
C GLU A 104 -37.86 -4.06 -16.50
N PRO A 105 -37.93 -5.20 -17.22
CA PRO A 105 -37.44 -6.49 -16.71
C PRO A 105 -35.94 -6.52 -16.39
N GLU A 106 -35.16 -5.70 -17.10
CA GLU A 106 -33.70 -5.58 -16.88
C GLU A 106 -33.37 -4.80 -15.61
N LEU A 107 -34.27 -3.95 -15.12
CA LEU A 107 -34.14 -3.29 -13.83
C LEU A 107 -34.47 -4.27 -12.70
N GLU A 108 -35.58 -4.99 -12.81
CA GLU A 108 -35.99 -6.02 -11.84
C GLU A 108 -34.87 -7.04 -11.60
N LYS A 109 -34.32 -7.62 -12.67
CA LYS A 109 -33.23 -8.61 -12.56
C LYS A 109 -32.01 -8.10 -11.78
N ARG A 110 -31.71 -6.80 -11.80
CA ARG A 110 -30.56 -6.22 -11.08
C ARG A 110 -30.78 -6.12 -9.57
N PHE A 111 -32.04 -6.12 -9.14
CA PHE A 111 -32.45 -6.02 -7.75
C PHE A 111 -33.05 -7.35 -7.26
N ARG A 112 -32.77 -8.47 -7.93
CA ARG A 112 -33.06 -9.81 -7.42
C ARG A 112 -31.89 -10.30 -6.58
N TRP A 113 -32.19 -10.76 -5.38
CA TRP A 113 -31.18 -11.18 -4.40
C TRP A 113 -31.48 -12.61 -3.92
N ILE A 114 -30.48 -13.32 -3.38
CA ILE A 114 -30.59 -14.76 -3.08
C ILE A 114 -31.70 -15.10 -2.07
N ARG A 115 -31.99 -14.19 -1.12
CA ARG A 115 -32.98 -14.45 -0.07
C ARG A 115 -34.43 -14.46 -0.57
N ASP A 116 -34.72 -13.71 -1.62
CA ASP A 116 -36.06 -13.54 -2.20
C ASP A 116 -35.94 -13.68 -3.74
N ASP A 117 -35.74 -14.90 -4.23
CA ASP A 117 -35.57 -15.17 -5.66
C ASP A 117 -36.83 -14.86 -6.50
N GLU A 118 -37.98 -14.76 -5.84
CA GLU A 118 -39.27 -14.44 -6.44
C GLU A 118 -39.52 -12.93 -6.58
N GLN A 119 -38.87 -12.07 -5.77
CA GLN A 119 -39.15 -10.64 -5.73
C GLN A 119 -37.91 -9.78 -5.98
N SER A 120 -38.11 -8.64 -6.65
CA SER A 120 -37.05 -7.64 -6.81
C SER A 120 -37.16 -6.61 -5.70
N LEU A 121 -36.09 -6.37 -4.95
CA LEU A 121 -36.11 -5.53 -3.75
C LEU A 121 -35.13 -4.36 -3.89
N VAL A 122 -35.62 -3.15 -3.61
CA VAL A 122 -34.82 -1.92 -3.54
C VAL A 122 -34.68 -1.52 -2.07
N PRO A 123 -33.46 -1.19 -1.61
CA PRO A 123 -33.28 -0.74 -0.24
C PRO A 123 -33.88 0.65 -0.02
N TYR A 124 -34.44 0.86 1.17
CA TYR A 124 -34.76 2.19 1.67
C TYR A 124 -34.18 2.35 3.08
N PHE A 125 -33.64 3.54 3.36
CA PHE A 125 -32.94 3.81 4.60
C PHE A 125 -33.50 5.06 5.26
N GLU A 126 -33.58 5.00 6.58
CA GLU A 126 -33.83 6.16 7.41
C GLU A 126 -32.76 6.27 8.48
N ALA A 127 -32.40 7.50 8.79
CA ALA A 127 -31.34 7.79 9.73
C ALA A 127 -31.65 9.06 10.52
N SER A 128 -31.24 9.07 11.79
CA SER A 128 -31.26 10.25 12.64
C SER A 128 -29.84 10.59 13.08
N TYR A 129 -29.39 11.82 12.82
CA TYR A 129 -28.08 12.30 13.22
C TYR A 129 -28.16 13.72 13.78
N ARG A 130 -27.67 13.91 15.00
CA ARG A 130 -27.68 15.21 15.72
C ARG A 130 -29.07 15.85 15.77
N GLY A 131 -30.12 15.03 15.94
CA GLY A 131 -31.51 15.48 16.04
C GLY A 131 -32.14 15.89 14.70
N ILE A 132 -31.52 15.53 13.58
CA ILE A 132 -32.08 15.69 12.24
C ILE A 132 -32.39 14.29 11.70
N ASP A 133 -33.64 14.08 11.35
CA ASP A 133 -34.12 12.86 10.69
C ASP A 133 -34.12 13.06 9.18
N TYR A 134 -33.62 12.07 8.45
CA TYR A 134 -33.52 12.11 6.99
C TYR A 134 -33.57 10.70 6.40
N SER A 135 -33.79 10.64 5.09
CA SER A 135 -33.98 9.40 4.36
C SER A 135 -32.84 9.12 3.36
N ALA A 136 -32.89 7.95 2.74
CA ALA A 136 -32.03 7.58 1.62
C ALA A 136 -31.96 8.64 0.50
N GLN A 137 -33.05 9.40 0.27
CA GLN A 137 -33.08 10.44 -0.77
C GLN A 137 -32.20 11.66 -0.42
N ASP A 138 -31.98 11.89 0.88
CA ASP A 138 -31.21 12.99 1.45
C ASP A 138 -29.74 12.63 1.69
N MET A 139 -29.41 11.34 1.70
CA MET A 139 -28.06 10.84 1.92
C MET A 139 -27.11 11.28 0.80
N GLY A 140 -25.88 11.64 1.18
CA GLY A 140 -24.80 11.80 0.21
C GLY A 140 -24.47 10.45 -0.43
N LEU A 141 -23.97 10.45 -1.68
CA LEU A 141 -23.74 9.20 -2.43
C LEU A 141 -22.81 8.23 -1.71
N GLY A 142 -21.76 8.71 -1.03
CA GLY A 142 -20.87 7.86 -0.23
C GLY A 142 -21.51 7.27 1.02
N GLU A 143 -22.44 7.97 1.66
CA GLU A 143 -23.21 7.43 2.79
C GLU A 143 -24.19 6.36 2.30
N PHE A 144 -24.96 6.69 1.26
CA PHE A 144 -25.91 5.76 0.65
C PHE A 144 -25.23 4.49 0.12
N SER A 145 -24.08 4.61 -0.56
CA SER A 145 -23.37 3.47 -1.14
C SER A 145 -22.86 2.50 -0.07
N VAL A 146 -22.44 2.99 1.09
CA VAL A 146 -22.02 2.15 2.23
C VAL A 146 -23.21 1.39 2.80
N HIS A 147 -24.32 2.08 3.08
CA HIS A 147 -25.54 1.42 3.53
C HIS A 147 -26.02 0.36 2.53
N PHE A 148 -26.04 0.71 1.25
CA PHE A 148 -26.48 -0.20 0.20
C PHE A 148 -25.54 -1.41 0.07
N LEU A 149 -24.23 -1.22 0.09
CA LEU A 149 -23.30 -2.33 0.00
C LEU A 149 -23.49 -3.34 1.15
N PHE A 150 -23.60 -2.88 2.39
CA PHE A 150 -23.85 -3.77 3.53
C PHE A 150 -25.25 -4.39 3.49
N TRP A 151 -26.25 -3.65 3.02
CA TRP A 151 -27.58 -4.20 2.79
C TRP A 151 -27.55 -5.34 1.77
N ILE A 152 -26.80 -5.20 0.66
CA ILE A 152 -26.61 -6.26 -0.35
C ILE A 152 -25.96 -7.46 0.32
N ILE A 153 -24.85 -7.29 1.05
CA ILE A 153 -24.14 -8.37 1.73
C ILE A 153 -25.06 -9.17 2.67
N GLU A 154 -25.99 -8.50 3.34
CA GLU A 154 -26.96 -9.14 4.22
C GLU A 154 -28.01 -9.99 3.48
N GLN A 155 -28.29 -9.70 2.20
CA GLN A 155 -29.13 -10.57 1.36
C GLN A 155 -28.49 -11.95 1.11
N TYR A 156 -27.17 -12.05 1.25
CA TYR A 156 -26.41 -13.26 0.97
C TYR A 156 -25.98 -14.00 2.25
N ARG A 157 -26.41 -13.57 3.44
CA ARG A 157 -25.88 -14.06 4.72
C ARG A 157 -25.93 -15.58 4.94
N ASP A 158 -26.89 -16.24 4.31
CA ASP A 158 -27.13 -17.68 4.43
C ASP A 158 -26.42 -18.50 3.33
N ALA A 159 -25.69 -17.84 2.42
CA ALA A 159 -24.90 -18.49 1.38
C ALA A 159 -23.64 -19.15 1.96
N THR A 160 -23.38 -20.40 1.55
CA THR A 160 -22.27 -21.21 2.08
C THR A 160 -20.95 -21.04 1.34
N GLU A 161 -20.97 -20.83 0.02
CA GLU A 161 -19.79 -20.60 -0.82
C GLU A 161 -20.13 -19.46 -1.79
N LEU A 162 -19.47 -18.31 -1.63
CA LEU A 162 -19.76 -17.13 -2.42
C LEU A 162 -18.49 -16.34 -2.71
N THR A 163 -18.39 -15.80 -3.92
CA THR A 163 -17.35 -14.85 -4.31
C THR A 163 -17.98 -13.49 -4.61
N PHE A 164 -17.68 -12.48 -3.80
CA PHE A 164 -18.05 -11.11 -4.13
C PHE A 164 -17.04 -10.52 -5.12
N LEU A 165 -17.54 -10.01 -6.25
CA LEU A 165 -16.77 -9.29 -7.25
C LEU A 165 -17.26 -7.85 -7.24
N ILE A 166 -16.52 -6.93 -6.61
CA ILE A 166 -17.01 -5.57 -6.36
C ILE A 166 -16.18 -4.56 -7.16
N ASP A 167 -16.86 -3.78 -7.99
CA ASP A 167 -16.22 -2.77 -8.83
C ASP A 167 -16.18 -1.43 -8.07
N GLU A 168 -14.96 -0.97 -7.75
CA GLU A 168 -14.66 0.34 -7.12
C GLU A 168 -15.60 0.72 -5.94
N PRO A 169 -15.72 -0.13 -4.89
CA PRO A 169 -16.60 0.12 -3.75
C PRO A 169 -16.24 1.38 -2.95
N ASP A 170 -15.04 1.89 -3.15
CA ASP A 170 -14.43 3.02 -2.48
C ASP A 170 -14.50 4.34 -3.27
N ALA A 171 -15.11 4.35 -4.47
CA ALA A 171 -15.10 5.50 -5.38
C ALA A 171 -15.63 6.82 -4.78
N TYR A 172 -16.56 6.74 -3.83
CA TYR A 172 -17.19 7.91 -3.18
C TYR A 172 -16.71 8.17 -1.75
N LEU A 173 -15.70 7.42 -1.30
CA LEU A 173 -15.26 7.44 0.08
C LEU A 173 -13.97 8.25 0.26
N PRO A 174 -13.81 8.95 1.38
CA PRO A 174 -12.52 9.51 1.75
C PRO A 174 -11.50 8.38 2.03
N PRO A 175 -10.19 8.62 1.86
CA PRO A 175 -9.12 7.62 2.02
C PRO A 175 -9.22 6.71 3.26
N THR A 176 -9.50 7.31 4.42
CA THR A 176 -9.63 6.59 5.70
C THR A 176 -10.85 5.67 5.74
N ALA A 177 -11.93 6.03 5.04
CA ALA A 177 -13.13 5.21 4.93
C ALA A 177 -12.95 4.08 3.92
N SER A 178 -12.25 4.32 2.80
CA SER A 178 -11.95 3.31 1.77
C SER A 178 -11.17 2.12 2.35
N THR A 179 -10.10 2.40 3.10
CA THR A 179 -9.29 1.38 3.77
C THR A 179 -10.08 0.65 4.87
N ALA A 180 -10.87 1.40 5.66
CA ALA A 180 -11.74 0.81 6.67
C ALA A 180 -12.80 -0.12 6.05
N LEU A 181 -13.44 0.29 4.94
CA LEU A 181 -14.43 -0.51 4.22
C LEU A 181 -13.84 -1.86 3.80
N LEU A 182 -12.70 -1.86 3.11
CA LEU A 182 -12.09 -3.10 2.65
C LEU A 182 -11.69 -4.03 3.79
N ALA A 183 -11.11 -3.49 4.86
CA ALA A 183 -10.79 -4.29 6.04
C ALA A 183 -12.04 -4.96 6.65
N ARG A 184 -13.20 -4.26 6.67
CA ARG A 184 -14.46 -4.84 7.14
C ARG A 184 -15.02 -5.88 6.16
N LEU A 185 -15.02 -5.60 4.86
CA LEU A 185 -15.45 -6.56 3.84
C LEU A 185 -14.64 -7.86 3.90
N GLN A 186 -13.31 -7.75 3.99
CA GLN A 186 -12.42 -8.88 4.16
C GLN A 186 -12.74 -9.66 5.45
N SER A 187 -12.95 -8.95 6.57
CA SER A 187 -13.31 -9.60 7.84
C SER A 187 -14.64 -10.36 7.74
N ILE A 188 -15.64 -9.82 7.05
CA ILE A 188 -16.93 -10.49 6.85
C ILE A 188 -16.75 -11.74 5.99
N CYS A 189 -16.03 -11.61 4.87
CA CYS A 189 -15.79 -12.73 3.96
C CYS A 189 -15.03 -13.86 4.63
N LEU A 190 -13.98 -13.54 5.41
CA LEU A 190 -13.23 -14.50 6.21
C LEU A 190 -14.12 -15.26 7.21
N LYS A 191 -14.97 -14.54 7.96
CA LYS A 191 -15.88 -15.16 8.95
C LYS A 191 -16.90 -16.10 8.31
N ARG A 192 -17.30 -15.84 7.07
CA ARG A 192 -18.34 -16.59 6.34
C ARG A 192 -17.77 -17.55 5.28
N SER A 193 -16.45 -17.73 5.24
CA SER A 193 -15.76 -18.55 4.22
C SER A 193 -16.10 -18.13 2.78
N TRP A 194 -16.28 -16.83 2.57
CA TRP A 194 -16.47 -16.23 1.25
C TRP A 194 -15.15 -15.68 0.71
N SER A 195 -15.10 -15.54 -0.61
CA SER A 195 -14.00 -14.88 -1.32
C SER A 195 -14.40 -13.47 -1.72
N LEU A 196 -13.43 -12.57 -1.73
CA LEU A 196 -13.62 -11.17 -2.11
C LEU A 196 -12.65 -10.81 -3.23
N VAL A 197 -13.14 -10.26 -4.33
CA VAL A 197 -12.33 -9.65 -5.38
C VAL A 197 -12.82 -8.23 -5.59
N VAL A 198 -11.94 -7.25 -5.42
CA VAL A 198 -12.29 -5.83 -5.50
C VAL A 198 -11.42 -5.13 -6.53
N SER A 199 -12.01 -4.34 -7.41
CA SER A 199 -11.24 -3.38 -8.20
C SER A 199 -11.12 -2.04 -7.47
N THR A 200 -9.99 -1.34 -7.63
CA THR A 200 -9.82 0.00 -7.04
C THR A 200 -8.83 0.85 -7.81
N HIS A 201 -8.95 2.17 -7.61
CA HIS A 201 -8.00 3.19 -7.99
C HIS A 201 -7.41 3.95 -6.79
N SER A 202 -7.88 3.68 -5.56
CA SER A 202 -7.43 4.39 -4.37
C SER A 202 -5.97 4.02 -4.04
N PRO A 203 -5.07 5.01 -3.96
CA PRO A 203 -3.68 4.78 -3.54
C PRO A 203 -3.60 4.12 -2.16
N ASP A 204 -4.45 4.54 -1.21
CA ASP A 204 -4.47 4.01 0.15
C ASP A 204 -4.89 2.54 0.19
N VAL A 205 -5.87 2.17 -0.64
CA VAL A 205 -6.27 0.76 -0.81
C VAL A 205 -5.16 -0.05 -1.46
N ILE A 206 -4.56 0.46 -2.54
CA ILE A 206 -3.47 -0.22 -3.26
C ILE A 206 -2.29 -0.47 -2.32
N GLU A 207 -1.91 0.54 -1.52
CA GLU A 207 -0.83 0.43 -0.53
C GLU A 207 -1.18 -0.59 0.57
N SER A 208 -2.40 -0.53 1.12
CA SER A 208 -2.86 -1.50 2.11
C SER A 208 -2.86 -2.93 1.57
N ALA A 209 -3.33 -3.14 0.34
CA ALA A 209 -3.37 -4.45 -0.31
C ALA A 209 -1.99 -4.98 -0.66
N SER A 210 -1.08 -4.10 -1.12
CA SER A 210 0.32 -4.44 -1.38
C SER A 210 1.00 -4.95 -0.10
N ASN A 211 0.81 -4.27 1.02
CA ASN A 211 1.36 -4.65 2.31
C ASN A 211 0.77 -5.97 2.84
N ALA A 212 -0.49 -6.25 2.53
CA ALA A 212 -1.16 -7.51 2.86
C ALA A 212 -0.85 -8.65 1.88
N SER A 213 -0.01 -8.41 0.87
CA SER A 213 0.30 -9.33 -0.22
C SER A 213 -0.92 -9.81 -1.02
N SER A 214 -2.00 -9.02 -1.07
CA SER A 214 -3.28 -9.38 -1.69
C SER A 214 -3.59 -8.56 -2.95
N LEU A 215 -2.56 -8.05 -3.62
CA LEU A 215 -2.68 -7.10 -4.75
C LEU A 215 -2.24 -7.76 -6.06
N ALA A 216 -3.10 -7.67 -7.07
CA ALA A 216 -2.77 -7.90 -8.48
C ALA A 216 -2.87 -6.60 -9.26
N VAL A 217 -1.82 -6.26 -10.01
CA VAL A 217 -1.79 -5.09 -10.90
C VAL A 217 -2.00 -5.52 -12.33
N LEU A 218 -3.04 -4.99 -12.96
CA LEU A 218 -3.32 -5.14 -14.37
C LEU A 218 -2.56 -4.12 -15.22
N SER A 219 -1.89 -4.62 -16.24
CA SER A 219 -1.26 -3.85 -17.30
C SER A 219 -1.74 -4.31 -18.67
N VAL A 220 -1.62 -3.39 -19.63
CA VAL A 220 -1.82 -3.67 -21.05
C VAL A 220 -0.49 -3.44 -21.73
N ASP A 221 0.01 -4.45 -22.44
CA ASP A 221 1.24 -4.33 -23.21
C ASP A 221 1.04 -3.49 -24.49
N ALA A 222 2.13 -3.28 -25.24
CA ALA A 222 2.10 -2.48 -26.46
C ALA A 222 1.20 -3.07 -27.58
N ASP A 223 0.96 -4.38 -27.55
CA ASP A 223 0.16 -5.11 -28.52
C ASP A 223 -1.32 -5.27 -28.06
N GLY A 224 -1.68 -4.68 -26.91
CA GLY A 224 -3.02 -4.75 -26.35
C GLY A 224 -3.29 -6.02 -25.54
N GLY A 225 -2.27 -6.85 -25.30
CA GLY A 225 -2.31 -8.01 -24.42
C GLY A 225 -2.51 -7.59 -22.97
N LEU A 226 -3.46 -8.22 -22.30
CA LEU A 226 -3.73 -8.00 -20.88
C LEU A 226 -2.83 -8.93 -20.06
N SER A 227 -2.16 -8.38 -19.05
CA SER A 227 -1.41 -9.13 -18.07
C SER A 227 -1.77 -8.69 -16.66
N ALA A 228 -1.72 -9.62 -15.70
CA ALA A 228 -1.75 -9.31 -14.29
C ALA A 228 -0.44 -9.78 -13.65
N ILE A 229 0.13 -8.96 -12.79
CA ILE A 229 1.29 -9.31 -11.98
C ILE A 229 0.85 -9.21 -10.52
N HIS A 230 1.00 -10.32 -9.79
CA HIS A 230 0.73 -10.33 -8.37
C HIS A 230 1.91 -9.74 -7.60
N VAL A 231 1.65 -9.02 -6.50
CA VAL A 231 2.70 -8.37 -5.70
C VAL A 231 3.70 -9.37 -5.09
N SER A 232 3.29 -10.63 -4.89
CA SER A 232 4.21 -11.69 -4.46
C SER A 232 5.21 -12.12 -5.55
N GLN A 233 4.91 -11.86 -6.82
CA GLN A 233 5.79 -12.12 -7.96
C GLN A 233 6.74 -10.94 -8.19
N ASP A 234 6.24 -9.71 -8.05
CA ASP A 234 7.01 -8.48 -8.12
C ASP A 234 6.45 -7.45 -7.14
N SER A 235 7.18 -7.23 -6.04
CA SER A 235 6.77 -6.28 -4.99
C SER A 235 6.82 -4.83 -5.45
N THR A 236 7.50 -4.52 -6.56
CA THR A 236 7.61 -3.16 -7.09
C THR A 236 6.44 -2.78 -7.99
N VAL A 237 5.59 -3.74 -8.39
CA VAL A 237 4.50 -3.48 -9.34
C VAL A 237 3.50 -2.44 -8.85
N ALA A 238 3.23 -2.41 -7.54
CA ALA A 238 2.35 -1.44 -6.90
C ALA A 238 2.84 0.00 -7.07
N GLU A 239 4.17 0.20 -7.10
CA GLU A 239 4.81 1.52 -7.22
C GLU A 239 4.48 2.21 -8.55
N THR A 240 4.10 1.44 -9.58
CA THR A 240 3.71 1.99 -10.89
C THR A 240 2.38 2.77 -10.86
N LEU A 241 1.59 2.56 -9.79
CA LEU A 241 0.29 3.18 -9.56
C LEU A 241 0.30 4.19 -8.40
N LEU A 242 1.30 4.12 -7.53
CA LEU A 242 1.40 4.97 -6.35
C LEU A 242 2.27 6.20 -6.63
N THR A 243 1.98 7.29 -5.93
CA THR A 243 2.89 8.45 -5.90
C THR A 243 4.10 8.10 -5.03
N PRO A 244 5.32 8.59 -5.37
CA PRO A 244 6.47 8.48 -4.47
C PRO A 244 6.11 9.04 -3.08
N PRO A 245 6.52 8.37 -1.99
CA PRO A 245 6.21 8.84 -0.66
C PRO A 245 7.00 10.13 -0.35
N PRO A 246 6.49 11.00 0.53
CA PRO A 246 7.24 12.16 0.98
C PRO A 246 8.46 11.73 1.81
N VAL A 247 9.51 12.56 1.79
CA VAL A 247 10.66 12.36 2.69
C VAL A 247 10.18 12.51 4.14
N ARG A 248 10.35 11.45 4.92
CA ARG A 248 10.05 11.39 6.36
C ARG A 248 11.29 11.47 7.23
N TYR A 249 12.45 11.09 6.69
CA TYR A 249 13.70 11.08 7.45
C TYR A 249 14.83 11.75 6.69
N GLU A 250 15.64 12.51 7.41
CA GLU A 250 16.90 13.05 6.93
C GLU A 250 18.06 12.45 7.73
N ILE A 251 18.98 11.79 7.03
CA ILE A 251 20.10 11.08 7.62
C ILE A 251 21.37 11.87 7.31
N PHE A 252 22.04 12.33 8.35
CA PHE A 252 23.33 12.99 8.23
C PHE A 252 24.45 11.95 8.35
N VAL A 253 25.37 11.96 7.39
CA VAL A 253 26.57 11.12 7.36
C VAL A 253 27.83 11.96 7.24
N GLU A 254 28.99 11.40 7.55
CA GLU A 254 30.22 12.17 7.73
C GLU A 254 30.78 12.73 6.42
N ASP A 255 30.85 11.90 5.39
CA ASP A 255 31.46 12.20 4.10
C ASP A 255 30.80 11.43 2.94
N GLU A 256 31.42 11.47 1.77
CA GLU A 256 30.93 10.85 0.55
C GLU A 256 30.96 9.31 0.62
N SER A 257 32.00 8.71 1.18
CA SER A 257 32.10 7.25 1.31
C SER A 257 31.02 6.72 2.25
N ALA A 258 30.81 7.40 3.39
CA ALA A 258 29.71 7.14 4.31
C ALA A 258 28.34 7.27 3.62
N TYR A 259 28.16 8.25 2.75
CA TYR A 259 26.92 8.46 1.98
C TYR A 259 26.61 7.31 1.03
N TYR A 260 27.56 6.89 0.20
CA TYR A 260 27.31 5.79 -0.73
C TYR A 260 27.07 4.49 0.03
N LEU A 261 27.80 4.25 1.12
CA LEU A 261 27.59 3.07 1.96
C LEU A 261 26.21 3.09 2.63
N ALA A 262 25.80 4.22 3.21
CA ALA A 262 24.48 4.38 3.81
C ALA A 262 23.35 4.19 2.77
N HIS A 263 23.51 4.69 1.54
CA HIS A 263 22.57 4.45 0.45
C HIS A 263 22.46 2.96 0.08
N ALA A 264 23.59 2.26 -0.04
CA ALA A 264 23.62 0.83 -0.34
C ALA A 264 22.93 0.01 0.77
N LEU A 265 23.14 0.37 2.03
CA LEU A 265 22.49 -0.24 3.19
C LEU A 265 20.98 0.03 3.19
N VAL A 266 20.56 1.30 3.17
CA VAL A 266 19.15 1.71 3.20
C VAL A 266 18.36 1.15 2.01
N GLY A 267 19.01 0.95 0.85
CA GLY A 267 18.40 0.31 -0.31
C GLY A 267 17.84 -1.10 -0.04
N LYS A 268 18.34 -1.79 0.99
CA LYS A 268 17.83 -3.11 1.43
C LYS A 268 16.47 -3.04 2.12
N LEU A 269 16.01 -1.86 2.56
CA LEU A 269 14.66 -1.67 3.12
C LEU A 269 13.55 -1.77 2.05
N GLY A 270 13.92 -1.85 0.77
CA GLY A 270 13.01 -1.77 -0.36
C GLY A 270 12.91 -0.35 -0.89
N ARG A 271 12.56 -0.23 -2.18
CA ARG A 271 12.64 1.04 -2.93
C ARG A 271 11.72 2.12 -2.32
N ARG A 272 10.47 1.79 -1.98
CA ARG A 272 9.54 2.77 -1.37
C ARG A 272 10.02 3.28 -0.01
N ALA A 273 10.50 2.41 0.88
CA ALA A 273 11.04 2.84 2.18
C ALA A 273 12.30 3.71 2.01
N ALA A 274 13.17 3.37 1.07
CA ALA A 274 14.34 4.18 0.74
C ALA A 274 13.97 5.58 0.18
N GLN A 275 12.85 5.72 -0.55
CA GLN A 275 12.38 7.02 -1.06
C GLN A 275 11.91 7.99 0.03
N GLU A 276 11.54 7.48 1.22
CA GLU A 276 11.20 8.32 2.37
C GLU A 276 12.43 8.88 3.09
N ILE A 277 13.62 8.45 2.69
CA ILE A 277 14.87 8.75 3.38
C ILE A 277 15.73 9.63 2.47
N SER A 278 16.03 10.83 2.94
CA SER A 278 17.05 11.70 2.35
C SER A 278 18.34 11.51 3.11
N ILE A 279 19.44 11.19 2.41
CA ILE A 279 20.77 11.09 3.02
C ILE A 279 21.57 12.31 2.58
N VAL A 280 22.25 12.94 3.53
CA VAL A 280 23.04 14.16 3.31
C VAL A 280 24.40 13.97 3.96
N TRP A 281 25.48 14.06 3.19
CA TRP A 281 26.81 14.09 3.78
C TRP A 281 27.18 15.48 4.31
N SER A 282 28.01 15.47 5.34
CA SER A 282 28.43 16.63 6.11
C SER A 282 29.93 16.89 5.93
N ARG A 283 30.52 17.75 6.77
CA ARG A 283 31.95 18.00 6.89
C ARG A 283 32.55 17.21 8.07
N GLY A 284 32.31 15.90 8.10
CA GLY A 284 32.84 14.97 9.11
C GLY A 284 32.17 15.01 10.49
N GLN A 285 32.63 14.12 11.38
CA GLN A 285 32.14 13.91 12.75
C GLN A 285 31.93 15.19 13.55
N GLY A 286 32.93 16.09 13.56
CA GLY A 286 32.90 17.28 14.42
C GLY A 286 31.77 18.25 14.09
N TYR A 287 31.39 18.35 12.81
CA TYR A 287 30.23 19.13 12.38
C TYR A 287 28.92 18.44 12.75
N MET A 288 28.82 17.12 12.56
CA MET A 288 27.63 16.35 12.89
C MET A 288 27.28 16.38 14.37
N VAL A 289 28.28 16.25 15.27
CA VAL A 289 28.07 16.38 16.72
C VAL A 289 27.53 17.77 17.09
N ARG A 290 28.03 18.83 16.44
CA ARG A 290 27.50 20.18 16.65
C ARG A 290 26.07 20.30 16.14
N LEU A 291 25.79 19.78 14.95
CA LEU A 291 24.45 19.83 14.37
C LEU A 291 23.44 19.11 15.27
N GLN A 292 23.77 17.89 15.74
CA GLN A 292 22.91 17.10 16.63
C GLN A 292 22.66 17.78 17.99
N SER A 293 23.66 18.46 18.54
CA SER A 293 23.51 19.15 19.83
C SER A 293 22.68 20.43 19.76
N HIS A 294 22.51 21.02 18.57
CA HIS A 294 21.80 22.28 18.39
C HIS A 294 20.46 22.13 17.66
N LEU A 295 20.23 21.02 16.95
CA LEU A 295 18.97 20.77 16.26
C LEU A 295 17.88 20.40 17.28
N PRO A 296 16.79 21.18 17.37
CA PRO A 296 15.74 20.92 18.35
C PRO A 296 14.97 19.65 17.98
N LEU A 297 14.55 18.90 19.01
CA LEU A 297 13.63 17.76 18.89
C LEU A 297 12.23 18.20 19.35
N PRO A 298 11.30 18.50 18.44
CA PRO A 298 9.92 18.81 18.82
C PRO A 298 9.19 17.54 19.30
N PRO A 299 8.11 17.65 20.09
CA PRO A 299 7.36 16.48 20.58
C PRO A 299 6.70 15.62 19.50
N LYS A 300 6.42 16.20 18.33
CA LYS A 300 5.84 15.53 17.15
C LYS A 300 6.53 16.06 15.89
N PRO A 301 7.70 15.53 15.53
CA PRO A 301 8.39 15.98 14.33
C PRO A 301 7.66 15.54 13.06
N ALA A 302 7.59 16.43 12.07
CA ALA A 302 7.09 16.06 10.74
C ALA A 302 8.16 15.33 9.90
N VAL A 303 9.43 15.60 10.19
CA VAL A 303 10.61 14.95 9.59
C VAL A 303 11.52 14.50 10.73
N GLY A 304 11.89 13.23 10.74
CA GLY A 304 12.86 12.69 11.68
C GLY A 304 14.29 12.94 11.22
N HIS A 305 15.19 13.28 12.14
CA HIS A 305 16.61 13.43 11.82
C HIS A 305 17.42 12.33 12.51
N ILE A 306 18.36 11.72 11.79
CA ILE A 306 19.27 10.70 12.33
C ILE A 306 20.71 11.10 11.99
N TYR A 307 21.59 10.95 12.97
CA TYR A 307 23.02 11.18 12.80
C TYR A 307 23.73 9.84 12.73
N LEU A 308 24.18 9.48 11.54
CA LEU A 308 24.81 8.21 11.23
C LEU A 308 26.32 8.43 11.06
N PHE A 309 27.07 8.14 12.11
CA PHE A 309 28.52 8.28 12.14
C PHE A 309 29.22 7.05 11.57
N ASP A 310 30.51 7.18 11.28
CA ASP A 310 31.33 6.06 10.85
C ASP A 310 31.54 5.04 11.99
N GLY A 311 31.82 3.79 11.63
CA GLY A 311 32.00 2.71 12.60
C GLY A 311 33.08 3.01 13.63
N ASP A 312 34.19 3.62 13.21
CA ASP A 312 35.34 3.97 14.05
C ASP A 312 35.04 5.09 15.08
N GLN A 313 33.94 5.81 14.92
CA GLN A 313 33.52 6.86 15.85
C GLN A 313 32.72 6.34 17.04
N ARG A 314 32.38 5.05 17.09
CA ARG A 314 31.56 4.45 18.17
C ARG A 314 32.12 4.66 19.57
N SER A 315 33.44 4.70 19.69
CA SER A 315 34.13 4.95 20.96
C SER A 315 34.24 6.45 21.33
N LYS A 316 34.07 7.35 20.36
CA LYS A 316 34.29 8.80 20.48
C LYS A 316 32.98 9.57 20.62
N VAL A 317 31.89 9.08 20.03
CA VAL A 317 30.57 9.71 20.04
C VAL A 317 29.68 9.07 21.09
N ALA A 318 29.18 9.89 22.01
CA ALA A 318 28.25 9.41 23.04
C ALA A 318 26.87 9.10 22.43
N ALA A 319 26.20 8.10 23.00
CA ALA A 319 24.81 7.80 22.65
C ALA A 319 23.90 9.02 22.85
N SER A 320 22.90 9.15 21.98
CA SER A 320 21.88 10.21 22.06
C SER A 320 21.07 10.11 23.36
N LYS A 321 20.81 11.26 23.98
CA LYS A 321 19.84 11.37 25.09
C LYS A 321 18.40 11.30 24.56
N PRO A 322 17.39 10.98 25.40
CA PRO A 322 15.99 10.98 24.98
C PRO A 322 15.46 12.31 24.44
N THR A 323 16.12 13.42 24.76
CA THR A 323 15.78 14.78 24.28
C THR A 323 16.53 15.17 23.01
N GLN A 324 17.23 14.23 22.37
CA GLN A 324 18.06 14.47 21.19
C GLN A 324 17.69 13.49 20.09
N TRP A 325 17.99 13.90 18.87
CA TRP A 325 17.90 13.04 17.70
C TRP A 325 18.83 11.82 17.82
N PRO A 326 18.40 10.65 17.30
CA PRO A 326 19.18 9.41 17.33
C PRO A 326 20.58 9.55 16.77
N VAL A 327 21.51 8.87 17.45
CA VAL A 327 22.85 8.60 16.97
C VAL A 327 22.95 7.12 16.64
N LEU A 328 23.32 6.84 15.40
CA LEU A 328 23.64 5.51 14.90
C LEU A 328 25.05 5.52 14.32
N PHE A 329 25.54 4.33 14.02
CA PHE A 329 26.86 4.12 13.44
C PHE A 329 26.73 3.19 12.24
N LEU A 330 27.53 3.43 11.22
CA LEU A 330 27.73 2.50 10.12
C LEU A 330 28.23 1.15 10.67
N PRO A 331 28.06 0.06 9.90
CA PRO A 331 28.52 -1.25 10.32
C PRO A 331 30.02 -1.27 10.66
N SER A 332 30.44 -2.25 11.46
CA SER A 332 31.83 -2.41 11.92
C SER A 332 32.32 -1.31 12.89
N GLU A 333 33.58 -1.42 13.28
CA GLU A 333 34.39 -0.45 14.03
C GLU A 333 35.41 0.26 13.12
N SER A 334 35.33 0.04 11.81
CA SER A 334 36.20 0.66 10.79
C SER A 334 35.51 1.85 10.12
N ASP A 335 36.31 2.74 9.53
CA ASP A 335 35.82 3.79 8.63
C ASP A 335 35.33 3.20 7.28
N PRO A 336 34.45 3.90 6.55
CA PRO A 336 33.90 3.43 5.29
C PRO A 336 34.98 3.09 4.25
N ASP A 337 36.02 3.91 4.09
CA ASP A 337 37.05 3.68 3.07
C ASP A 337 37.82 2.38 3.32
N SER A 338 38.16 2.09 4.58
CA SER A 338 38.74 0.82 4.99
C SER A 338 37.83 -0.37 4.68
N LEU A 339 36.52 -0.23 4.91
CA LEU A 339 35.54 -1.27 4.56
C LEU A 339 35.51 -1.52 3.05
N LEU A 340 35.39 -0.47 2.25
CA LEU A 340 35.34 -0.56 0.79
C LEU A 340 36.60 -1.18 0.21
N LYS A 341 37.77 -0.76 0.69
CA LYS A 341 39.05 -1.34 0.26
C LYS A 341 39.15 -2.82 0.62
N SER A 342 38.69 -3.22 1.80
CA SER A 342 38.72 -4.62 2.25
C SER A 342 37.77 -5.53 1.48
N GLY A 343 36.62 -5.01 1.03
CA GLY A 343 35.62 -5.74 0.24
C GLY A 343 35.84 -5.67 -1.27
N ALA A 344 36.94 -5.07 -1.73
CA ALA A 344 37.19 -4.87 -3.16
C ALA A 344 37.40 -6.21 -3.89
N ASP A 345 36.43 -6.59 -4.72
CA ASP A 345 36.51 -7.77 -5.58
C ASP A 345 36.58 -7.35 -7.05
N SER A 346 37.69 -7.66 -7.72
CA SER A 346 37.92 -7.25 -9.11
C SER A 346 36.92 -7.86 -10.09
N HIS A 347 36.43 -9.07 -9.83
CA HIS A 347 35.47 -9.73 -10.70
C HIS A 347 34.07 -9.12 -10.55
N ALA A 348 33.61 -8.93 -9.31
CA ALA A 348 32.33 -8.27 -9.03
C ALA A 348 32.31 -6.82 -9.54
N LEU A 349 33.40 -6.08 -9.34
CA LEU A 349 33.56 -4.73 -9.88
C LEU A 349 33.55 -4.74 -11.42
N SER A 350 34.15 -5.75 -12.07
CA SER A 350 34.17 -5.84 -13.55
C SER A 350 32.78 -5.93 -14.15
N ILE A 351 31.88 -6.69 -13.53
CA ILE A 351 30.50 -6.86 -13.98
C ILE A 351 29.73 -5.53 -13.91
N ARG A 352 29.93 -4.75 -12.85
CA ARG A 352 29.19 -3.49 -12.60
C ARG A 352 29.79 -2.30 -13.36
N LEU A 353 31.11 -2.25 -13.48
CA LEU A 353 31.84 -1.19 -14.15
C LEU A 353 32.00 -1.44 -15.66
N GLY A 354 31.73 -2.64 -16.15
CA GLY A 354 31.85 -2.99 -17.56
C GLY A 354 33.29 -2.92 -18.10
N ASN A 355 34.28 -2.90 -17.20
CA ASN A 355 35.71 -3.04 -17.50
C ASN A 355 36.13 -4.51 -17.40
N SER A 356 37.31 -4.88 -17.90
CA SER A 356 37.81 -6.24 -17.73
C SER A 356 38.29 -6.47 -16.28
N ALA A 357 38.13 -7.69 -15.77
CA ALA A 357 38.60 -8.05 -14.44
C ALA A 357 40.12 -7.85 -14.29
N GLU A 358 40.90 -8.09 -15.35
CA GLU A 358 42.35 -7.88 -15.36
C GLU A 358 42.74 -6.39 -15.33
N GLU A 359 41.95 -5.52 -15.95
CA GLU A 359 42.16 -4.07 -15.83
C GLU A 359 41.95 -3.63 -14.37
N ILE A 360 40.83 -4.01 -13.77
CA ILE A 360 40.51 -3.64 -12.38
C ILE A 360 41.54 -4.21 -11.42
N ALA A 361 41.90 -5.49 -11.55
CA ALA A 361 42.91 -6.12 -10.72
C ALA A 361 44.27 -5.41 -10.81
N ARG A 362 44.69 -4.97 -12.00
CA ARG A 362 45.92 -4.19 -12.17
C ARG A 362 45.84 -2.83 -11.49
N GLU A 363 44.72 -2.12 -11.60
CA GLU A 363 44.55 -0.81 -10.96
C GLU A 363 44.49 -0.92 -9.43
N ILE A 364 43.88 -1.98 -8.89
CA ILE A 364 43.89 -2.29 -7.45
C ILE A 364 45.32 -2.60 -6.99
N GLN A 365 46.03 -3.49 -7.70
CA GLN A 365 47.40 -3.88 -7.37
C GLN A 365 48.38 -2.71 -7.46
N ALA A 366 48.21 -1.81 -8.44
CA ALA A 366 49.05 -0.62 -8.58
C ALA A 366 48.95 0.35 -7.38
N ARG A 367 47.90 0.22 -6.57
CA ARG A 367 47.60 1.05 -5.39
C ARG A 367 47.72 0.28 -4.07
N GLU A 368 48.37 -0.88 -4.10
CA GLU A 368 48.65 -1.65 -2.90
C GLU A 368 49.53 -0.83 -1.94
N GLY A 369 49.16 -0.78 -0.66
CA GLY A 369 49.87 0.00 0.36
C GLY A 369 49.51 1.48 0.47
N ILE A 370 48.67 2.02 -0.43
CA ILE A 370 48.12 3.39 -0.30
C ILE A 370 47.11 3.44 0.86
N ASP A 371 46.99 4.57 1.55
CA ASP A 371 45.97 4.79 2.60
C ASP A 371 44.54 4.52 2.05
N PRO A 372 43.61 3.94 2.84
CA PRO A 372 42.27 3.62 2.35
C PRO A 372 41.53 4.79 1.71
N HIS A 373 41.61 5.99 2.28
CA HIS A 373 40.93 7.16 1.75
C HIS A 373 41.48 7.55 0.37
N ASP A 374 42.81 7.59 0.22
CA ASP A 374 43.45 7.89 -1.06
C ASP A 374 43.19 6.78 -2.09
N TRP A 375 43.18 5.51 -1.64
CA TRP A 375 42.89 4.36 -2.49
C TRP A 375 41.49 4.44 -3.10
N VAL A 376 40.47 4.77 -2.30
CA VAL A 376 39.08 4.93 -2.79
C VAL A 376 39.00 6.10 -3.75
N ASN A 377 39.60 7.24 -3.40
CA ASN A 377 39.58 8.44 -4.22
C ASN A 377 40.21 8.23 -5.60
N GLU A 378 41.40 7.65 -5.67
CA GLU A 378 42.10 7.43 -6.94
C GLU A 378 41.38 6.45 -7.86
N LEU A 379 40.79 5.38 -7.31
CA LEU A 379 40.01 4.43 -8.10
C LEU A 379 38.67 5.02 -8.56
N ALA A 380 38.04 5.82 -7.71
CA ALA A 380 36.83 6.54 -8.06
C ALA A 380 37.09 7.54 -9.21
N GLU A 381 38.22 8.26 -9.18
CA GLU A 381 38.64 9.12 -10.30
C GLU A 381 38.90 8.32 -11.58
N ARG A 382 39.52 7.13 -11.46
CA ARG A 382 39.84 6.27 -12.60
C ARG A 382 38.60 5.68 -13.28
N PHE A 383 37.66 5.15 -12.51
CA PHE A 383 36.52 4.38 -13.02
C PHE A 383 35.21 5.18 -13.09
N GLY A 384 35.26 6.46 -12.72
CA GLY A 384 34.11 7.35 -12.65
C GLY A 384 33.48 7.32 -11.26
N ARG A 385 33.59 8.45 -10.54
CA ARG A 385 33.40 8.52 -9.09
C ARG A 385 32.05 7.99 -8.59
N PRO A 386 30.89 8.47 -9.09
CA PRO A 386 29.60 7.94 -8.63
C PRO A 386 29.41 6.45 -8.93
N ARG A 387 29.88 6.01 -10.11
CA ARG A 387 29.69 4.64 -10.57
C ARG A 387 30.53 3.66 -9.77
N PHE A 388 31.78 4.02 -9.51
CA PHE A 388 32.69 3.23 -8.68
C PHE A 388 32.18 3.12 -7.25
N LEU A 389 31.82 4.24 -6.62
CA LEU A 389 31.37 4.27 -5.22
C LEU A 389 30.07 3.49 -5.03
N THR A 390 29.09 3.62 -5.92
CA THR A 390 27.88 2.76 -5.90
C THR A 390 28.25 1.28 -6.04
N ALA A 391 29.11 0.93 -6.99
CA ALA A 391 29.44 -0.47 -7.24
C ALA A 391 30.15 -1.12 -6.04
N ILE A 392 31.16 -0.46 -5.47
CA ILE A 392 31.97 -1.04 -4.38
C ILE A 392 31.21 -1.11 -3.06
N THR A 393 30.33 -0.15 -2.77
CA THR A 393 29.51 -0.17 -1.54
C THR A 393 28.46 -1.27 -1.59
N GLU A 394 27.76 -1.44 -2.71
CA GLU A 394 26.81 -2.55 -2.88
C GLU A 394 27.50 -3.92 -2.84
N ILE A 395 28.71 -4.07 -3.42
CA ILE A 395 29.51 -5.30 -3.31
C ILE A 395 29.82 -5.58 -1.84
N TRP A 396 30.26 -4.57 -1.09
CA TRP A 396 30.56 -4.72 0.32
C TRP A 396 29.32 -5.18 1.11
N VAL A 397 28.14 -4.57 0.86
CA VAL A 397 26.88 -4.96 1.51
C VAL A 397 26.48 -6.40 1.16
N GLU A 398 26.69 -6.84 -0.09
CA GLU A 398 26.41 -8.22 -0.50
C GLU A 398 27.33 -9.26 0.15
N GLN A 399 28.60 -8.90 0.38
CA GLN A 399 29.57 -9.76 1.04
C GLN A 399 29.38 -9.80 2.57
N ASN A 400 28.74 -8.79 3.16
CA ASN A 400 28.61 -8.61 4.62
C ASN A 400 27.14 -8.57 5.06
N GLN A 401 26.34 -9.56 4.66
CA GLN A 401 24.89 -9.59 4.89
C GLN A 401 24.52 -9.50 6.37
N GLU A 402 25.19 -10.25 7.24
CA GLU A 402 24.92 -10.24 8.69
C GLU A 402 25.10 -8.84 9.29
N LEU A 403 26.20 -8.15 8.97
CA LEU A 403 26.47 -6.79 9.43
C LEU A 403 25.46 -5.77 8.86
N ALA A 404 25.03 -5.97 7.61
CA ALA A 404 24.00 -5.15 7.00
C ALA A 404 22.64 -5.35 7.69
N GLU A 405 22.27 -6.59 8.02
CA GLU A 405 21.02 -6.90 8.73
C GLU A 405 21.00 -6.33 10.15
N GLU A 406 22.10 -6.47 10.91
CA GLU A 406 22.25 -5.86 12.24
C GLU A 406 22.08 -4.34 12.19
N PHE A 407 22.69 -3.70 11.20
CA PHE A 407 22.52 -2.26 10.97
C PHE A 407 21.06 -1.91 10.67
N LEU A 408 20.41 -2.64 9.77
CA LEU A 408 19.04 -2.38 9.36
C LEU A 408 18.04 -2.56 10.51
N GLU A 409 18.27 -3.52 11.41
CA GLU A 409 17.44 -3.70 12.61
C GLU A 409 17.56 -2.46 13.52
N ALA A 410 18.79 -2.02 13.81
CA ALA A 410 19.03 -0.83 14.62
C ALA A 410 18.47 0.44 13.96
N PHE A 411 18.66 0.57 12.65
CA PHE A 411 18.18 1.69 11.85
C PHE A 411 16.66 1.76 11.83
N THR A 412 15.98 0.64 11.54
CA THR A 412 14.51 0.58 11.52
C THR A 412 13.90 0.87 12.89
N LYS A 413 14.59 0.48 13.97
CA LYS A 413 14.18 0.83 15.34
C LYS A 413 14.26 2.34 15.60
N ALA A 414 15.28 3.01 15.05
CA ALA A 414 15.44 4.46 15.18
C ALA A 414 14.42 5.25 14.33
N LEU A 415 13.96 4.70 13.20
CA LEU A 415 12.89 5.32 12.41
C LEU A 415 11.54 5.38 13.15
N LYS A 416 11.31 4.56 14.17
CA LYS A 416 10.03 4.52 14.90
C LYS A 416 9.89 5.61 15.99
N LEU A 417 10.80 6.58 16.03
CA LEU A 417 10.76 7.77 16.88
C LEU A 417 9.94 8.88 16.22
#